data_AF-S2EHZ2-F1
#
_entry.id   AF-S2EHZ2-F1
#
_cell.length_a   1.000
_cell.length_b   1.000
_cell.length_c   1.000
_cell.angle_alpha   90.00
_cell.angle_beta   90.00
_cell.angle_gamma   90.00
#
_symmetry.space_group_name_H-M   'P 1'
#
loop_
_entity.id
_entity.type
_entity.pdbx_description
1 polymer ?
#
loop_
_entity_poly.entity_id
_entity_poly.type
_entity_poly.pdbx_seq_one_letter_code
_entity_poly.pdbx_strand_id
1 'polypeptide(L)' 'EPDSGLDIDAVQAVAKAISQVSGKDATVIVITHYARILKFLDKLDFVHVFARGQILKTGDASLADKLESEGYDWVLEQKV' A
#
# COMPACT_ATOMS: atom_id res chain seq x y z
N GLU A 1 3.16 8.36 -6.79
CA GLU A 1 2.00 7.83 -7.54
C GLU A 1 2.47 7.13 -8.81
N PRO A 2 2.82 5.84 -8.72
CA PRO A 2 3.12 4.99 -9.87
C PRO A 2 1.88 4.21 -10.35
N ASP A 3 0.66 4.66 -10.04
CA ASP A 3 -0.59 3.91 -10.24
C ASP A 3 -1.66 4.70 -11.00
N SER A 4 -1.39 5.96 -11.34
CA SER A 4 -2.28 6.77 -12.19
C SER A 4 -2.12 6.38 -13.67
N GLY A 5 -2.76 5.26 -14.08
CA GLY A 5 -2.86 4.84 -15.48
C GLY A 5 -1.92 3.71 -15.91
N LEU A 6 -1.33 2.96 -14.98
CA LEU A 6 -0.46 1.83 -15.31
C LEU A 6 -1.26 0.55 -15.56
N ASP A 7 -1.01 -0.03 -16.73
CA ASP A 7 -1.37 -1.39 -17.11
C ASP A 7 -0.98 -2.36 -15.99
N ILE A 8 -1.77 -3.42 -15.77
CA ILE A 8 -1.57 -4.39 -14.67
C ILE A 8 -0.12 -4.91 -14.65
N ASP A 9 0.44 -5.11 -15.85
CA ASP A 9 1.81 -5.59 -16.07
C ASP A 9 2.87 -4.65 -15.49
N ALA A 10 2.63 -3.35 -15.54
CA ALA A 10 3.59 -2.38 -15.08
C ALA A 10 3.54 -2.20 -13.56
N VAL A 11 2.37 -2.38 -12.93
CA VAL A 11 2.26 -2.48 -11.47
C VAL A 11 3.03 -3.70 -10.96
N GLN A 12 2.93 -4.84 -11.65
CA GLN A 12 3.71 -6.03 -11.33
C GLN A 12 5.23 -5.82 -11.51
N ALA A 13 5.63 -5.14 -12.58
CA ALA A 13 7.04 -4.84 -12.83
C ALA A 13 7.64 -3.94 -11.72
N VAL A 14 6.89 -2.93 -11.27
CA VAL A 14 7.30 -2.06 -10.16
C VAL A 14 7.39 -2.84 -8.85
N ALA A 15 6.40 -3.68 -8.55
CA ALA A 15 6.43 -4.51 -7.35
C ALA A 15 7.64 -5.46 -7.31
N LYS A 16 7.96 -6.10 -8.44
CA LYS A 16 9.15 -6.95 -8.57
C LYS A 16 10.45 -6.19 -8.37
N ALA A 17 10.55 -4.96 -8.90
CA ALA A 17 11.71 -4.11 -8.69
C ALA A 17 11.89 -3.74 -7.21
N ILE A 18 10.78 -3.44 -6.51
CA ILE A 18 10.78 -3.16 -5.07
C ILE A 18 11.28 -4.38 -4.28
N SER A 19 10.77 -5.58 -4.58
CA SER A 19 11.19 -6.83 -3.93
C SER A 19 12.69 -7.13 -4.08
N GLN A 20 13.29 -6.75 -5.20
CA GLN A 20 14.73 -6.95 -5.42
C GLN A 20 15.61 -6.05 -4.54
N VAL A 21 15.07 -4.92 -4.09
CA VAL A 21 15.79 -3.92 -3.28
C VAL A 21 15.58 -4.15 -1.78
N SER A 22 14.43 -4.68 -1.36
CA SER A 22 14.02 -4.81 0.05
C SER A 22 14.80 -5.85 0.88
N GLY A 23 15.78 -6.56 0.30
CA GLY A 23 16.52 -7.64 0.96
C GLY A 23 17.96 -7.35 1.40
N LYS A 24 18.49 -6.13 1.21
CA LYS A 24 19.94 -5.85 1.34
C LYS A 24 20.29 -4.56 2.10
N ASP A 25 19.69 -4.32 3.26
CA ASP A 25 19.89 -3.09 4.08
C ASP A 25 19.13 -1.84 3.60
N ALA A 26 18.02 -2.02 2.88
CA ALA A 26 17.17 -0.92 2.44
C ALA A 26 15.80 -0.96 3.13
N THR A 27 15.32 0.21 3.55
CA THR A 27 13.91 0.41 3.93
C THR A 27 13.18 1.02 2.74
N VAL A 28 12.08 0.40 2.32
CA VAL A 28 11.24 0.89 1.23
C VAL A 28 9.93 1.40 1.81
N ILE A 29 9.56 2.64 1.46
CA ILE A 29 8.26 3.21 1.76
C ILE A 29 7.54 3.41 0.43
N VAL A 30 6.42 2.72 0.24
CA VAL A 30 5.57 2.83 -0.94
C VAL A 30 4.37 3.68 -0.59
N ILE A 31 4.17 4.79 -1.32
CA ILE A 31 3.01 5.66 -1.19
C ILE A 31 2.13 5.47 -2.43
N THR A 32 0.89 5.03 -2.20
CA THR A 32 -0.07 4.69 -3.25
C THR A 32 -1.49 5.06 -2.79
N HIS A 33 -2.35 5.42 -3.74
CA HIS A 33 -3.77 5.66 -3.50
C HIS A 33 -4.62 4.41 -3.77
N TYR A 34 -4.08 3.43 -4.51
CA TYR A 34 -4.73 2.15 -4.77
C TYR A 34 -4.00 1.00 -4.08
N ALA A 35 -4.69 0.26 -3.21
CA ALA A 35 -4.15 -0.91 -2.54
C ALA A 35 -3.69 -2.05 -3.49
N ARG A 36 -4.00 -1.96 -4.79
CA ARG A 36 -3.69 -2.98 -5.80
C ARG A 36 -2.20 -3.31 -5.90
N ILE A 37 -1.29 -2.32 -5.80
CA ILE A 37 0.16 -2.60 -5.84
C ILE A 37 0.61 -3.42 -4.63
N LEU A 38 -0.06 -3.26 -3.48
CA LEU A 38 0.30 -3.93 -2.23
C LEU A 38 0.14 -5.45 -2.34
N LYS A 39 -0.78 -5.94 -3.20
CA LYS A 39 -0.97 -7.38 -3.48
C LYS A 39 0.16 -8.03 -4.26
N PHE A 40 0.95 -7.25 -4.99
CA PHE A 40 2.04 -7.77 -5.81
C PHE A 40 3.39 -7.69 -5.09
N LEU A 41 3.44 -7.11 -3.89
CA LEU A 41 4.65 -7.06 -3.09
C LEU A 41 4.85 -8.38 -2.36
N ASP A 42 6.06 -8.94 -2.46
CA ASP A 42 6.39 -10.23 -1.84
C ASP A 42 6.40 -10.15 -0.30
N LYS A 43 6.67 -8.96 0.25
CA LYS A 43 6.73 -8.72 1.69
C LYS A 43 6.14 -7.36 2.01
N LEU A 44 5.25 -7.33 3.00
CA LEU A 44 4.65 -6.11 3.53
C LEU A 44 4.68 -6.18 5.05
N ASP A 45 5.54 -5.37 5.66
CA ASP A 45 5.70 -5.34 7.11
C ASP A 45 4.62 -4.50 7.79
N PHE A 46 4.30 -3.33 7.20
CA PHE A 46 3.31 -2.40 7.74
C PHE A 46 2.51 -1.71 6.63
N VAL A 47 1.23 -1.47 6.91
CA VAL A 47 0.32 -0.65 6.12
C VAL A 47 -0.15 0.49 6.98
N HIS A 48 0.00 1.72 6.48
CA HIS A 48 -0.43 2.93 7.17
C HIS A 48 -1.46 3.66 6.32
N VAL A 49 -2.63 3.93 6.89
CA VAL A 49 -3.63 4.84 6.30
C VAL A 49 -3.33 6.24 6.78
N PHE A 50 -2.91 7.11 5.86
CA PHE A 50 -2.61 8.50 6.14
C PHE A 50 -3.72 9.41 5.60
N ALA A 51 -4.34 10.20 6.47
CA ALA A 51 -5.32 11.19 6.07
C ALA A 51 -5.39 12.33 7.10
N ARG A 52 -5.81 13.52 6.65
CA ARG A 52 -5.93 14.72 7.51
C ARG A 52 -4.63 15.07 8.26
N GLY A 53 -3.47 14.84 7.62
CA GLY A 53 -2.16 15.15 8.19
C GLY A 53 -1.66 14.18 9.26
N GLN A 54 -2.33 13.04 9.47
CA GLN A 54 -1.96 12.06 10.48
C GLN A 54 -2.18 10.60 10.00
N ILE A 55 -1.53 9.65 10.67
CA ILE A 55 -1.78 8.22 10.46
C ILE A 55 -3.05 7.84 11.23
N LEU A 56 -4.13 7.53 10.53
CA LEU A 56 -5.41 7.11 11.13
C LEU A 56 -5.41 5.64 11.55
N LYS A 57 -4.71 4.79 10.81
CA LYS A 57 -4.67 3.35 11.06
C LYS A 57 -3.33 2.77 10.65
N THR A 58 -2.84 1.83 11.45
CA THR A 58 -1.68 0.98 11.12
C THR A 58 -2.11 -0.48 11.24
N GLY A 59 -1.62 -1.32 10.34
CA GLY A 59 -1.86 -2.76 10.33
C GLY A 59 -0.81 -3.50 9.52
N ASP A 60 -1.00 -4.80 9.36
CA ASP A 60 -0.21 -5.66 8.48
C ASP A 60 -0.86 -5.74 7.07
N ALA A 61 -0.46 -6.72 6.27
CA ALA A 61 -1.03 -6.97 4.95
C ALA A 61 -2.56 -7.13 4.94
N SER A 62 -3.18 -7.62 6.02
CA SER A 62 -4.64 -7.77 6.10
C SER A 62 -5.38 -6.42 6.02
N LEU A 63 -4.72 -5.33 6.44
CA LEU A 63 -5.28 -3.99 6.30
C LEU A 63 -5.38 -3.59 4.83
N ALA A 64 -4.39 -3.94 4.00
CA ALA A 64 -4.44 -3.67 2.56
C ALA A 64 -5.59 -4.43 1.89
N ASP A 65 -5.77 -5.71 2.21
CA ASP A 65 -6.86 -6.54 1.69
C ASP A 65 -8.23 -5.93 2.04
N LYS A 66 -8.39 -5.50 3.29
CA LYS A 66 -9.62 -4.87 3.76
C LYS A 66 -9.92 -3.55 3.05
N LEU A 67 -8.91 -2.71 2.84
CA LEU A 67 -9.06 -1.44 2.12
C LEU A 67 -9.47 -1.65 0.66
N GLU A 68 -9.01 -2.74 0.04
CA GLU A 68 -9.43 -3.08 -1.32
C GLU A 68 -10.86 -3.60 -1.38
N SER A 69 -11.29 -4.42 -0.40
CA SER A 69 -12.63 -5.00 -0.39
C SER A 69 -13.73 -4.03 0.06
N GLU A 70 -13.44 -3.20 1.07
CA GLU A 70 -14.43 -2.33 1.72
C GLU A 70 -14.27 -0.85 1.35
N GLY A 71 -13.22 -0.50 0.60
CA GLY A 71 -12.86 0.90 0.34
C GLY A 71 -12.27 1.59 1.57
N TYR A 72 -12.19 2.92 1.53
CA TYR A 72 -11.57 3.74 2.57
C TYR A 72 -12.56 4.38 3.55
N ASP A 73 -13.86 4.34 3.27
CA ASP A 73 -14.86 5.11 4.03
C ASP A 73 -14.85 4.76 5.52
N TRP A 74 -14.84 3.48 5.85
CA TRP A 74 -14.84 2.99 7.24
C TRP A 74 -13.61 3.43 8.07
N VAL A 75 -12.47 3.71 7.42
CA VAL A 75 -11.26 4.20 8.11
C VAL A 75 -11.21 5.73 8.14
N LEU A 76 -11.84 6.41 7.19
CA LEU A 76 -11.93 7.88 7.11
C LEU A 76 -13.05 8.46 7.99
N GLU A 77 -14.10 7.66 8.26
CA GLU A 77 -15.21 7.97 9.15
C GLU A 77 -14.83 7.93 10.63
N GLN A 78 -13.61 7.48 10.98
CA GLN A 78 -13.07 7.67 12.32
C GLN A 78 -12.81 9.17 12.58
N LYS A 79 -13.86 9.88 12.98
CA LYS A 79 -13.79 11.13 13.73
C LYS A 79 -14.17 10.86 15.17
N VAL A 80 -13.25 11.29 16.04
CA VAL A 80 -13.43 11.72 17.42
C VAL A 80 -14.72 12.52 17.60
#